data_AF-A0A7X9JJX1-F1
#
_entry.id   AF-A0A7X9JJX1-F1
#
_cell.length_a   1.000
_cell.length_b   1.000
_cell.length_c   1.000
_cell.angle_alpha   90.00
_cell.angle_beta   90.00
_cell.angle_gamma   90.00
#
_symmetry.space_group_name_H-M   'P 1'
#
loop_
_entity.id
_entity.type
_entity.pdbx_description
1 polymer ?
#
loop_
_entity_poly.entity_id
_entity_poly.type
_entity_poly.pdbx_seq_one_letter_code
_entity_poly.pdbx_strand_id
1 'polypeptide(L)'
;MKKIITISYTLIVFLLFPSFFSNAQSIGSDNNTITPKREINTLYSKMNTKVNKELLKSQSTIQITASSNTLTPSNIVQNYLISGCLQASNVSFSGSNNALGIFNSNGSGFPLIDGIILSTGNVTNAVGPNSFSNKTTQLNT
;
A
#
# COMPACT_ATOMS: atom_id res chain seq x y z
N MET A 1 -59.40 66.31 -5.76
CA MET A 1 -57.96 66.47 -6.06
C MET A 1 -57.31 65.09 -5.98
N LYS A 2 -56.90 64.49 -7.11
CA LYS A 2 -56.35 63.13 -7.18
C LYS A 2 -54.83 63.25 -7.25
N LYS A 3 -54.12 62.93 -6.16
CA LYS A 3 -52.64 62.92 -6.13
C LYS A 3 -52.15 61.69 -6.91
N ILE A 4 -51.62 61.90 -8.10
CA ILE A 4 -50.97 60.85 -8.89
C ILE A 4 -49.55 60.70 -8.33
N ILE A 5 -49.28 59.55 -7.70
CA ILE A 5 -47.96 59.19 -7.19
C ILE A 5 -47.21 58.51 -8.35
N THR A 6 -46.23 59.20 -8.93
CA THR A 6 -45.39 58.66 -10.00
C THR A 6 -44.25 57.85 -9.38
N ILE A 7 -44.45 56.55 -9.14
CA ILE A 7 -43.36 55.66 -8.74
C ILE A 7 -42.55 55.34 -10.01
N SER A 8 -41.26 55.69 -10.00
CA SER A 8 -40.33 55.43 -11.11
C SER A 8 -40.29 53.94 -11.45
N TYR A 9 -40.45 53.61 -12.73
CA TYR A 9 -40.44 52.23 -13.24
C TYR A 9 -39.16 51.47 -12.87
N THR A 10 -38.06 52.19 -12.63
CA THR A 10 -36.79 51.62 -12.14
C THR A 10 -36.91 50.92 -10.78
N LEU A 11 -37.81 51.37 -9.90
CA LEU A 11 -38.00 50.78 -8.57
C LEU A 11 -38.79 49.46 -8.65
N ILE A 12 -39.70 49.33 -9.63
CA ILE A 12 -40.52 48.13 -9.85
C ILE A 12 -39.68 46.99 -10.44
N VAL A 13 -38.75 47.30 -11.36
CA VAL A 13 -37.86 46.30 -11.97
C VAL A 13 -36.91 45.67 -10.94
N PHE A 14 -36.51 46.43 -9.91
CA PHE A 14 -35.60 45.95 -8.86
C PHE A 14 -36.25 44.95 -7.88
N LEU A 15 -37.58 45.03 -7.68
CA LEU A 15 -38.30 44.14 -6.76
C LEU A 15 -38.76 42.80 -7.40
N LEU A 16 -38.78 42.71 -8.73
CA LEU A 16 -39.22 41.51 -9.45
C LEU A 16 -38.08 40.55 -9.84
N PHE A 17 -36.82 40.96 -9.76
CA PHE A 17 -35.66 40.13 -10.10
C PHE A 17 -34.51 40.26 -9.07
N PRO A 18 -34.66 39.73 -7.84
CA PRO A 18 -33.66 39.88 -6.78
C PRO A 18 -32.33 39.12 -7.03
N SER A 19 -32.23 38.31 -8.09
CA SER A 19 -31.09 37.40 -8.32
C SER A 19 -29.91 37.99 -9.11
N PHE A 20 -29.85 39.30 -9.34
CA PHE A 20 -28.75 39.92 -10.11
C PHE A 20 -27.54 40.43 -9.31
N PHE A 21 -27.49 40.24 -8.00
CA PHE A 21 -26.24 40.42 -7.26
C PHE A 21 -25.51 39.09 -7.15
N SER A 22 -24.62 38.83 -8.10
CA SER A 22 -23.59 37.81 -7.94
C SER A 22 -22.65 38.21 -6.80
N ASN A 23 -22.38 37.26 -5.91
CA ASN A 23 -21.30 37.35 -4.93
C ASN A 23 -19.97 37.46 -5.68
N ALA A 24 -19.38 38.65 -5.73
CA ALA A 24 -17.96 38.78 -6.04
C ALA A 24 -17.18 38.34 -4.79
N GLN A 25 -16.63 37.13 -4.81
CA GLN A 25 -15.64 36.72 -3.83
C GLN A 25 -14.43 37.64 -4.00
N SER A 26 -14.04 38.31 -2.91
CA SER A 26 -12.79 39.06 -2.83
C SER A 26 -11.61 38.19 -3.30
N ILE A 27 -11.06 38.50 -4.47
CA ILE A 27 -9.77 37.98 -4.91
C ILE A 27 -8.72 38.75 -4.11
N GLY A 28 -8.15 38.09 -3.10
CA GLY A 28 -7.02 38.62 -2.36
C GLY A 28 -5.76 38.61 -3.23
N SER A 29 -5.23 39.79 -3.54
CA SER A 29 -3.82 40.10 -3.82
C SER A 29 -3.04 39.06 -4.65
N ASP A 30 -3.22 39.08 -5.97
CA ASP A 30 -2.35 38.37 -6.90
C ASP A 30 -1.09 39.21 -7.22
N ASN A 31 -0.06 39.12 -6.39
CA ASN A 31 1.28 39.52 -6.83
C ASN A 31 1.96 38.30 -7.48
N ASN A 32 1.83 38.21 -8.81
CA ASN A 32 2.67 37.43 -9.74
C ASN A 32 3.38 36.17 -9.18
N THR A 33 2.79 34.99 -9.39
CA THR A 33 3.51 33.81 -9.91
C THR A 33 2.48 32.84 -10.52
N ILE A 34 2.33 32.87 -11.85
CA ILE A 34 1.65 31.79 -12.57
C ILE A 34 2.64 30.62 -12.68
N THR A 35 2.61 29.69 -11.72
CA THR A 35 3.02 28.26 -11.81
C THR A 35 2.79 27.60 -10.44
N PRO A 36 2.50 26.30 -10.35
CA PRO A 36 1.20 25.66 -10.46
C PRO A 36 0.72 25.18 -9.07
N LYS A 37 -0.07 25.98 -8.36
CA LYS A 37 -0.54 25.64 -6.99
C LYS A 37 -1.32 24.31 -6.92
N ARG A 38 -2.01 23.94 -8.01
CA ARG A 38 -2.63 22.62 -8.17
C ARG A 38 -1.58 21.51 -8.24
N GLU A 39 -0.53 21.66 -9.06
CA GLU A 39 0.56 20.68 -9.12
C GLU A 39 1.32 20.59 -7.80
N ILE A 40 1.65 21.72 -7.15
CA ILE A 40 2.35 21.73 -5.87
C ILE A 40 1.58 20.96 -4.79
N ASN A 41 0.28 21.20 -4.64
CA ASN A 41 -0.55 20.44 -3.69
C ASN A 41 -0.68 18.96 -4.07
N THR A 42 -0.71 18.65 -5.37
CA THR A 42 -0.74 17.27 -5.86
C THR A 42 0.62 16.58 -5.71
N LEU A 43 1.72 17.32 -5.79
CA LEU A 43 3.08 16.83 -5.57
C LEU A 43 3.31 16.57 -4.09
N TYR A 44 2.88 17.47 -3.20
CA TYR A 44 2.92 17.23 -1.76
C TYR A 44 2.10 15.99 -1.36
N SER A 45 0.89 15.82 -1.90
CA SER A 45 0.10 14.62 -1.61
C SER A 45 0.76 13.35 -2.18
N LYS A 46 1.27 13.38 -3.42
CA LYS A 46 2.02 12.27 -4.02
C LYS A 46 3.28 11.92 -3.23
N MET A 47 4.04 12.90 -2.75
CA MET A 47 5.23 12.70 -1.92
C MET A 47 4.85 12.06 -0.59
N ASN A 48 3.84 12.58 0.12
CA ASN A 48 3.36 11.96 1.36
C ASN A 48 2.88 10.53 1.14
N THR A 49 2.16 10.26 0.05
CA THR A 49 1.68 8.90 -0.26
C THR A 49 2.85 7.95 -0.57
N LYS A 50 3.87 8.43 -1.30
CA LYS A 50 5.08 7.65 -1.62
C LYS A 50 5.89 7.38 -0.36
N VAL A 51 6.14 8.39 0.48
CA VAL A 51 6.83 8.26 1.77
C VAL A 51 6.11 7.26 2.66
N ASN A 52 4.80 7.37 2.83
CA ASN A 52 4.01 6.45 3.63
C ASN A 52 4.01 5.02 3.07
N LYS A 53 4.02 4.85 1.73
CA LYS A 53 4.14 3.54 1.09
C LYS A 53 5.51 2.90 1.32
N GLU A 54 6.60 3.66 1.25
CA GLU A 54 7.95 3.16 1.57
C GLU A 54 8.12 2.85 3.07
N LEU A 55 7.51 3.65 3.96
CA LEU A 55 7.42 3.36 5.39
C LEU A 55 6.67 2.07 5.69
N LEU A 56 5.55 1.82 4.99
CA LEU A 56 4.77 0.59 5.16
C LEU A 56 5.57 -0.64 4.73
N LYS A 57 6.30 -0.56 3.61
CA LYS A 57 7.21 -1.63 3.13
C LYS A 57 8.33 -1.95 4.13
N SER A 58 8.85 -0.92 4.80
CA SER A 58 9.91 -1.06 5.82
C SER A 58 9.41 -1.69 7.13
N GLN A 59 8.10 -1.71 7.38
CA GLN A 59 7.48 -2.32 8.56
C GLN A 59 6.92 -3.72 8.30
N SER A 60 6.56 -4.04 7.06
CA SER A 60 6.16 -5.38 6.64
C SER A 60 7.33 -6.35 6.74
N THR A 61 7.07 -7.53 7.32
CA THR A 61 8.03 -8.62 7.46
C THR A 61 7.67 -9.77 6.53
N ILE A 62 8.66 -10.59 6.16
CA ILE A 62 8.40 -11.83 5.44
C ILE A 62 7.47 -12.74 6.24
N GLN A 63 6.58 -13.45 5.57
CA GLN A 63 5.75 -14.49 6.18
C GLN A 63 6.37 -15.86 5.87
N ILE A 64 6.48 -16.74 6.86
CA ILE A 64 7.00 -18.09 6.69
C ILE A 64 5.94 -19.09 7.13
N THR A 65 5.64 -20.06 6.27
CA THR A 65 4.79 -21.21 6.58
C THR A 65 5.66 -22.47 6.61
N ALA A 66 5.76 -23.10 7.78
CA ALA A 66 6.50 -24.36 7.93
C ALA A 66 5.81 -25.50 7.17
N SER A 67 6.62 -26.47 6.73
CA SER A 67 6.17 -27.69 6.10
C SER A 67 5.28 -28.48 7.06
N SER A 68 4.21 -29.04 6.52
CA SER A 68 3.19 -29.77 7.25
C SER A 68 2.69 -30.93 6.36
N ASN A 69 1.70 -31.67 6.84
CA ASN A 69 1.16 -32.83 6.11
C ASN A 69 0.64 -32.46 4.70
N THR A 70 0.26 -31.20 4.47
CA THR A 70 -0.20 -30.70 3.17
C THR A 70 0.92 -30.13 2.30
N LEU A 71 2.01 -29.68 2.93
CA LEU A 71 3.20 -29.11 2.29
C LEU A 71 4.35 -30.11 2.32
N THR A 72 4.22 -31.20 1.55
CA THR A 72 5.31 -32.19 1.44
C THR A 72 6.49 -31.62 0.64
N PRO A 73 7.73 -32.11 0.84
CA PRO A 73 8.90 -31.65 0.08
C PRO A 73 8.70 -31.70 -1.44
N SER A 74 8.09 -32.78 -1.94
CA SER A 74 7.75 -32.94 -3.35
C SER A 74 6.78 -31.86 -3.84
N ASN A 75 5.70 -31.60 -3.08
CA ASN A 75 4.73 -30.56 -3.42
C ASN A 75 5.34 -29.16 -3.41
N ILE A 76 6.22 -28.88 -2.45
CA ILE A 76 6.88 -27.58 -2.34
C ILE A 76 7.78 -27.36 -3.56
N VAL A 77 8.65 -28.32 -3.91
CA VAL A 77 9.52 -28.18 -5.08
C VAL A 77 8.71 -28.06 -6.37
N GLN A 78 7.72 -28.92 -6.56
CA GLN A 78 6.94 -28.97 -7.79
C GLN A 78 6.08 -27.72 -8.01
N ASN A 79 5.58 -27.09 -6.94
CA ASN A 79 4.65 -25.96 -7.04
C ASN A 79 5.30 -24.59 -6.82
N TYR A 80 6.48 -24.52 -6.17
CA TYR A 80 7.11 -23.24 -5.81
C TYR A 80 8.48 -23.00 -6.47
N LEU A 81 9.22 -24.04 -6.85
CA LEU A 81 10.50 -23.87 -7.55
C LEU A 81 10.38 -24.04 -9.06
N ILE A 82 9.44 -24.87 -9.50
CA ILE A 82 9.33 -25.30 -10.88
C ILE A 82 8.13 -24.62 -11.55
N SER A 83 8.36 -24.04 -12.72
CA SER A 83 7.32 -23.42 -13.55
C SER A 83 7.36 -23.96 -14.97
N GLY A 84 6.21 -23.90 -15.67
CA GLY A 84 6.08 -24.35 -17.05
C GLY A 84 6.11 -25.87 -17.21
N CYS A 85 6.84 -26.36 -18.21
CA CYS A 85 6.86 -27.78 -18.59
C CYS A 85 7.93 -28.62 -17.84
N LEU A 86 8.54 -28.04 -16.80
CA LEU A 86 9.58 -28.71 -16.02
C LEU A 86 8.93 -29.60 -14.93
N GLN A 87 9.54 -30.75 -14.65
CA GLN A 87 9.11 -31.66 -13.59
C GLN A 87 10.30 -32.03 -12.71
N ALA A 88 10.11 -32.01 -11.40
CA ALA A 88 11.06 -32.58 -10.45
C ALA A 88 10.70 -34.05 -10.18
N SER A 89 11.71 -34.91 -10.16
CA SER A 89 11.57 -36.30 -9.73
C SER A 89 12.57 -36.61 -8.63
N ASN A 90 12.29 -37.67 -7.86
CA ASN A 90 13.12 -38.13 -6.75
C ASN A 90 13.42 -37.06 -5.69
N VAL A 91 12.46 -36.16 -5.43
CA VAL A 91 12.58 -35.17 -4.36
C VAL A 91 12.52 -35.87 -3.01
N SER A 92 13.61 -35.78 -2.26
CA SER A 92 13.70 -36.28 -0.88
C SER A 92 14.16 -35.15 0.05
N PHE A 93 13.71 -35.22 1.29
CA PHE A 93 14.12 -34.32 2.36
C PHE A 93 14.34 -35.15 3.62
N SER A 94 15.48 -34.91 4.29
CA SER A 94 15.83 -35.57 5.54
C SER A 94 15.98 -34.51 6.62
N GLY A 95 15.09 -34.52 7.60
CA GLY A 95 15.04 -33.55 8.68
C GLY A 95 13.63 -33.37 9.23
N SER A 96 13.46 -32.40 10.14
CA SER A 96 12.14 -32.09 10.69
C SER A 96 11.29 -31.39 9.65
N ASN A 97 9.97 -31.63 9.67
CA ASN A 97 9.04 -30.79 8.92
C ASN A 97 9.13 -29.30 9.34
N ASN A 98 9.54 -29.01 10.58
CA ASN A 98 9.76 -27.64 11.03
C ASN A 98 11.04 -26.99 10.47
N ALA A 99 11.92 -27.76 9.83
CA ALA A 99 13.17 -27.29 9.22
C ALA A 99 13.02 -26.93 7.74
N LEU A 100 11.81 -27.06 7.19
CA LEU A 100 11.46 -26.74 5.81
C LEU A 100 10.22 -25.83 5.80
N GLY A 101 10.12 -24.92 4.84
CA GLY A 101 8.92 -24.11 4.66
C GLY A 101 8.93 -23.29 3.37
N ILE A 102 7.88 -22.50 3.18
CA ILE A 102 7.78 -21.48 2.13
C ILE A 102 7.79 -20.09 2.76
N PHE A 103 8.37 -19.11 2.07
CA PHE A 103 8.29 -17.71 2.46
C PHE A 103 7.57 -16.88 1.39
N ASN A 104 6.98 -15.77 1.82
CA ASN A 104 6.46 -14.71 0.96
C ASN A 104 6.91 -13.35 1.53
N SER A 105 7.30 -12.42 0.65
CA SER A 105 7.79 -11.10 1.04
C SER A 105 6.73 -10.27 1.74
N ASN A 106 5.45 -10.54 1.49
CA ASN A 106 4.30 -9.86 2.08
C ASN A 106 4.40 -8.32 1.99
N GLY A 107 4.92 -7.82 0.86
CA GLY A 107 5.14 -6.40 0.63
C GLY A 107 6.32 -5.79 1.41
N SER A 108 7.10 -6.60 2.12
CA SER A 108 8.37 -6.18 2.73
C SER A 108 9.39 -5.72 1.70
N GLY A 109 10.43 -5.03 2.17
CA GLY A 109 11.62 -4.70 1.36
C GLY A 109 12.51 -5.90 1.01
N PHE A 110 12.09 -7.14 1.28
CA PHE A 110 12.87 -8.34 0.95
C PHE A 110 12.99 -8.50 -0.57
N PRO A 111 14.19 -8.76 -1.12
CA PRO A 111 14.43 -8.74 -2.57
C PRO A 111 13.77 -9.89 -3.34
N LEU A 112 13.33 -10.96 -2.66
CA LEU A 112 12.65 -12.10 -3.27
C LEU A 112 11.16 -12.05 -2.92
N ILE A 113 10.28 -12.30 -3.89
CA ILE A 113 8.83 -12.23 -3.69
C ILE A 113 8.32 -13.43 -2.88
N ASP A 114 8.77 -14.63 -3.22
CA ASP A 114 8.45 -15.87 -2.53
C ASP A 114 9.51 -16.94 -2.83
N GLY A 115 9.41 -18.08 -2.15
CA GLY A 115 10.30 -19.21 -2.37
C GLY A 115 10.29 -20.22 -1.24
N ILE A 116 11.26 -21.12 -1.27
CA ILE A 116 11.46 -22.16 -0.25
C ILE A 116 12.53 -21.69 0.75
N ILE A 117 12.35 -22.02 2.02
CA ILE A 117 13.34 -21.83 3.08
C ILE A 117 13.67 -23.16 3.76
N LEU A 118 14.97 -23.40 3.98
CA LEU A 118 15.49 -24.53 4.75
C LEU A 118 16.33 -23.99 5.90
N SER A 119 16.23 -24.60 7.08
CA SER A 119 17.06 -24.28 8.24
C SER A 119 17.46 -25.52 9.03
N THR A 120 18.49 -25.38 9.88
CA THR A 120 18.88 -26.45 10.82
C THR A 120 18.04 -26.47 12.09
N GLY A 121 17.34 -25.37 12.41
CA GLY A 121 16.33 -25.27 13.46
C GLY A 121 14.93 -25.07 12.87
N ASN A 122 14.00 -24.49 13.65
CA ASN A 122 12.67 -24.16 13.14
C ASN A 122 12.73 -22.97 12.16
N VAL A 123 12.20 -23.14 10.94
CA VAL A 123 12.18 -22.12 9.88
C VAL A 123 11.44 -20.84 10.29
N THR A 124 10.47 -20.93 11.20
CA THR A 124 9.71 -19.75 11.65
C THR A 124 10.58 -18.80 12.48
N ASN A 125 11.74 -19.24 12.98
CA ASN A 125 12.70 -18.36 13.65
C ASN A 125 13.38 -17.37 12.69
N ALA A 126 13.29 -17.58 11.38
CA ALA A 126 13.87 -16.68 10.39
C ALA A 126 12.98 -15.46 10.10
N VAL A 127 11.74 -15.42 10.60
CA VAL A 127 10.83 -14.27 10.44
C VAL A 127 11.40 -13.07 11.17
N GLY A 128 11.77 -12.03 10.41
CA GLY A 128 12.28 -10.79 10.97
C GLY A 128 11.19 -9.90 11.60
N PRO A 129 11.59 -8.78 12.24
CA PRO A 129 12.97 -8.35 12.48
C PRO A 129 13.64 -9.20 13.57
N ASN A 130 14.88 -9.65 13.35
CA ASN A 130 15.60 -10.47 14.31
C ASN A 130 16.37 -9.59 15.30
N SER A 131 16.09 -9.75 16.60
CA SER A 131 16.80 -9.04 17.68
C SER A 131 18.02 -9.81 18.21
N PHE A 132 18.22 -11.05 17.77
CA PHE A 132 19.33 -11.91 18.17
C PHE A 132 20.00 -12.49 16.93
N SER A 133 21.33 -12.59 16.94
CA SER A 133 22.10 -13.23 15.88
C SER A 133 22.02 -14.76 15.90
N ASN A 134 21.74 -15.36 17.07
CA ASN A 134 21.89 -16.79 17.31
C ASN A 134 20.60 -17.43 17.84
N LYS A 135 19.50 -17.35 17.09
CA LYS A 135 18.26 -18.05 17.44
C LYS A 135 18.32 -19.48 16.90
N THR A 136 18.20 -20.47 17.78
CA THR A 136 18.12 -21.89 17.40
C THR A 136 16.95 -22.59 18.10
N THR A 137 16.50 -23.69 17.52
CA THR A 137 15.54 -24.62 18.11
C THR A 137 16.08 -26.02 17.88
N GLN A 138 16.25 -26.79 18.96
CA GLN A 138 16.57 -28.19 18.83
C GLN A 138 15.32 -28.93 18.33
N LEU A 139 15.46 -29.60 17.19
CA LEU A 139 14.43 -30.42 16.59
C LEU A 139 14.81 -31.87 16.85
N ASN A 140 13.98 -32.58 17.60
CA ASN A 140 14.17 -34.00 17.85
C ASN A 140 13.65 -34.74 16.62
N THR A 141 14.54 -35.01 15.68
CA THR A 141 14.24 -35.67 14.39
C THR A 141 14.77 -37.08 14.37
#